data_AF-A0A816WAF6-F1
#
_entry.id   AF-A0A816WAF6-F1
#
_cell.length_a   1.000
_cell.length_b   1.000
_cell.length_c   1.000
_cell.angle_alpha   90.00
_cell.angle_beta   90.00
_cell.angle_gamma   90.00
#
_symmetry.space_group_name_H-M   'P 1'
#
loop_
_entity.id
_entity.type
_entity.pdbx_description
1 polymer ?
#
loop_
_entity_poly.entity_id
_entity_poly.type
_entity_poly.pdbx_seq_one_letter_code
_entity_poly.pdbx_strand_id
1 'polypeptide(L)'
;MMNHTFFHDKMRMSYPEGSTKHRREKLSKNHFGHLWENGVGCPVGTVLILRVTKTDLLRLKSLGGDSSNPRRSWNNTYEPMLSGNDHHFAVTRTKRGTKLYNGAAMRVAIFTPPVQPNQISSTRLHIQIGSEFIQAGWTVKPLLYQGVITRLFVFTNAGGHQCYHSRCPDGAGMILVRADMAPGIPFDPQYIKAIDIAITKVTGNWGLNVLNEEIGFWPSSRFKESSGTGVEWGGEVYSPLSSPSPPMGNGRFPVGNPHYDSYIRDISIIDKNYKADNTTRK
;
A
#
# COMPACT_ATOMS: atom_id res chain seq x y z
N MET A 1 -12.64 18.58 -42.19
CA MET A 1 -13.00 18.35 -40.77
C MET A 1 -12.47 16.97 -40.39
N MET A 2 -11.36 16.90 -39.66
CA MET A 2 -10.72 15.64 -39.28
C MET A 2 -11.30 15.15 -37.94
N ASN A 3 -11.97 13.99 -37.98
CA ASN A 3 -12.35 13.24 -36.78
C ASN A 3 -11.13 12.47 -36.28
N HIS A 4 -10.62 12.83 -35.10
CA HIS A 4 -9.61 12.05 -34.40
C HIS A 4 -10.27 11.02 -33.48
N THR A 5 -10.55 9.83 -34.01
CA THR A 5 -10.74 8.61 -33.22
C THR A 5 -9.39 7.95 -32.98
N PHE A 6 -8.76 8.22 -31.83
CA PHE A 6 -7.63 7.43 -31.34
C PHE A 6 -8.14 6.37 -30.37
N PHE A 7 -8.53 5.22 -30.91
CA PHE A 7 -8.52 3.97 -30.15
C PHE A 7 -7.06 3.55 -29.99
N HIS A 8 -6.49 3.77 -28.80
CA HIS A 8 -5.23 3.12 -28.42
C HIS A 8 -5.51 1.66 -28.09
N ASP A 9 -5.69 0.88 -29.16
CA ASP A 9 -5.60 -0.57 -29.11
C ASP A 9 -4.10 -0.93 -29.11
N LYS A 10 -3.68 -1.80 -28.19
CA LYS A 10 -2.30 -2.28 -27.91
C LYS A 10 -1.48 -1.47 -26.88
N MET A 11 -1.67 -1.79 -25.61
CA MET A 11 -0.55 -1.91 -24.67
C MET A 11 -0.58 -3.31 -24.04
N ARG A 12 0.15 -4.25 -24.66
CA ARG A 12 0.49 -5.54 -24.02
C ARG A 12 1.82 -5.33 -23.31
N MET A 13 1.83 -5.52 -21.99
CA MET A 13 3.07 -5.62 -21.20
C MET A 13 3.99 -6.70 -21.78
N SER A 14 5.19 -6.29 -22.21
CA SER A 14 6.30 -7.17 -22.50
C SER A 14 7.11 -7.39 -21.22
N TYR A 15 7.00 -8.58 -20.63
CA TYR A 15 7.84 -9.02 -19.53
C TYR A 15 9.29 -9.23 -20.01
N PRO A 16 10.31 -9.05 -19.17
CA PRO A 16 11.69 -9.41 -19.51
C PRO A 16 11.79 -10.91 -19.83
N GLU A 17 12.50 -11.22 -20.91
CA GLU A 17 12.81 -12.60 -21.32
C GLU A 17 13.55 -13.32 -20.17
N GLY A 18 12.98 -14.43 -19.69
CA GLY A 18 13.48 -15.20 -18.54
C GLY A 18 12.56 -15.22 -17.32
N SER A 19 11.48 -14.43 -17.30
CA SER A 19 10.38 -14.65 -16.35
C SER A 19 9.63 -15.93 -16.71
N THR A 20 9.54 -16.88 -15.77
CA THR A 20 8.68 -18.04 -15.92
C THR A 20 7.27 -17.55 -16.23
N LYS A 21 6.77 -17.86 -17.44
CA LYS A 21 5.38 -17.67 -17.81
C LYS A 21 4.53 -18.48 -16.82
N HIS A 22 4.13 -17.88 -15.71
CA HIS A 22 2.90 -18.31 -15.06
C HIS A 22 1.83 -18.07 -16.11
N ARG A 23 1.35 -19.18 -16.69
CA ARG A 23 0.18 -19.23 -17.55
C ARG A 23 -0.83 -18.23 -16.98
N ARG A 24 -1.16 -17.20 -17.77
CA ARG A 24 -2.36 -16.40 -17.54
C ARG A 24 -3.52 -17.39 -17.57
N GLU A 25 -3.81 -18.02 -16.44
CA GLU A 25 -5.19 -18.30 -16.12
C GLU A 25 -5.84 -16.92 -16.18
N LYS A 26 -6.79 -16.76 -17.10
CA LYS A 26 -7.76 -15.67 -17.01
C LYS A 26 -8.34 -15.79 -15.60
N LEU A 27 -7.78 -15.05 -14.64
CA LEU A 27 -8.43 -14.84 -13.37
C LEU A 27 -9.79 -14.26 -13.73
N SER A 28 -10.81 -15.08 -13.52
CA SER A 28 -12.18 -14.71 -13.80
C SER A 28 -12.47 -13.37 -13.12
N LYS A 29 -13.20 -12.48 -13.79
CA LYS A 29 -13.73 -11.23 -13.22
C LYS A 29 -14.45 -11.45 -11.88
N ASN A 30 -14.76 -12.70 -11.54
CA ASN A 30 -15.35 -13.15 -10.29
C ASN A 30 -14.47 -12.89 -9.04
N HIS A 31 -13.14 -12.82 -9.12
CA HIS A 31 -12.33 -12.64 -7.90
C HIS A 31 -12.48 -11.24 -7.28
N PHE A 32 -12.72 -10.22 -8.11
CA PHE A 32 -12.98 -8.84 -7.66
C PHE A 32 -14.43 -8.60 -7.25
N GLY A 33 -15.37 -9.45 -7.71
CA GLY A 33 -16.76 -9.39 -7.29
C GLY A 33 -16.90 -9.44 -5.77
N HIS A 34 -16.08 -10.23 -5.09
CA HIS A 34 -16.13 -10.43 -3.65
C HIS A 34 -15.72 -9.21 -2.79
N LEU A 35 -15.13 -8.17 -3.39
CA LEU A 35 -14.92 -6.87 -2.70
C LEU A 35 -16.21 -6.06 -2.56
N TRP A 36 -17.28 -6.49 -3.25
CA TRP A 36 -18.57 -5.83 -3.29
C TRP A 36 -19.58 -6.71 -2.57
N GLU A 37 -20.48 -6.11 -1.77
CA GLU A 37 -21.56 -6.83 -1.05
C GLU A 37 -22.39 -7.76 -1.98
N ASN A 38 -22.41 -7.50 -3.29
CA ASN A 38 -23.20 -8.25 -4.26
C ASN A 38 -22.38 -9.04 -5.29
N GLY A 39 -21.05 -9.14 -5.19
CA GLY A 39 -20.29 -9.89 -6.20
C GLY A 39 -20.13 -9.18 -7.56
N VAL A 40 -20.70 -7.98 -7.73
CA VAL A 40 -20.75 -7.25 -9.00
C VAL A 40 -20.02 -5.92 -8.85
N GLY A 41 -18.89 -5.78 -9.54
CA GLY A 41 -18.19 -4.51 -9.66
C GLY A 41 -18.95 -3.49 -10.52
N CYS A 42 -18.38 -2.31 -10.72
CA CYS A 42 -18.99 -1.28 -11.56
C CYS A 42 -19.24 -1.77 -13.00
N PRO A 43 -20.41 -1.44 -13.61
CA PRO A 43 -20.63 -1.65 -15.04
C PRO A 43 -19.55 -1.02 -15.90
N VAL A 44 -19.24 -1.64 -17.04
CA VAL A 44 -18.25 -1.12 -18.00
C VAL A 44 -18.65 0.29 -18.45
N GLY A 45 -17.70 1.23 -18.40
CA GLY A 45 -17.94 2.64 -18.74
C GLY A 45 -18.43 3.50 -17.57
N THR A 46 -18.59 2.94 -16.38
CA THR A 46 -18.87 3.70 -15.15
C THR A 46 -17.63 3.78 -14.27
N VAL A 47 -17.47 4.90 -13.56
CA VAL A 47 -16.37 5.11 -12.61
C VAL A 47 -16.92 5.13 -11.19
N LEU A 48 -16.23 4.51 -10.23
CA LEU A 48 -16.58 4.74 -8.84
C LEU A 48 -16.33 6.20 -8.49
N ILE A 49 -17.41 6.84 -8.08
CA ILE A 49 -17.32 8.10 -7.37
C ILE A 49 -17.31 7.74 -5.89
N LEU A 50 -16.12 7.81 -5.27
CA LEU A 50 -16.02 7.75 -3.82
C LEU A 50 -16.92 8.86 -3.25
N ARG A 51 -17.98 8.48 -2.53
CA ARG A 51 -18.83 9.45 -1.83
C ARG A 51 -18.04 10.00 -0.66
N VAL A 52 -17.40 11.14 -0.89
CA VAL A 52 -16.73 11.92 0.15
C VAL A 52 -17.69 13.00 0.61
N THR A 53 -17.95 13.03 1.90
CA THR A 53 -18.67 14.14 2.53
C THR A 53 -17.73 15.34 2.73
N LYS A 54 -18.29 16.52 2.98
CA LYS A 54 -17.49 17.71 3.33
C LYS A 54 -16.60 17.45 4.55
N THR A 55 -17.11 16.69 5.53
CA THR A 55 -16.34 16.32 6.72
C THR A 55 -15.19 15.37 6.36
N ASP A 56 -15.40 14.39 5.47
CA ASP A 56 -14.32 13.51 5.01
C ASP A 56 -13.21 14.30 4.28
N LEU A 57 -13.58 15.29 3.46
CA LEU A 57 -12.61 16.18 2.81
C LEU A 57 -11.83 17.04 3.81
N LEU A 58 -12.49 17.56 4.84
CA LEU A 58 -11.82 18.34 5.90
C LEU A 58 -10.84 17.47 6.68
N ARG A 59 -11.19 16.21 6.97
CA ARG A 59 -10.30 15.25 7.64
C ARG A 59 -9.12 14.86 6.77
N LEU A 60 -9.32 14.65 5.47
CA LEU A 60 -8.22 14.40 4.53
C LEU A 60 -7.27 15.59 4.45
N LYS A 61 -7.78 16.82 4.46
CA LYS A 61 -6.95 18.03 4.50
C LYS A 61 -6.16 18.16 5.81
N SER A 62 -6.76 17.78 6.94
CA SER A 62 -6.06 17.81 8.24
C SER A 62 -4.98 16.74 8.37
N LEU A 63 -4.88 15.79 7.43
CA LEU A 63 -3.75 14.84 7.39
C LEU A 63 -2.43 15.50 7.02
N GLY A 64 -2.42 16.70 6.43
CA GLY A 64 -1.19 17.44 6.18
C GLY A 64 -0.48 17.80 7.50
N GLY A 65 0.52 17.01 7.90
CA GLY A 65 1.23 17.20 9.18
C GLY A 65 0.60 16.50 10.39
N ASP A 66 -0.36 15.61 10.19
CA ASP A 66 -0.95 14.78 11.27
C ASP A 66 0.12 13.84 11.85
N SER A 67 0.36 13.94 13.16
CA SER A 67 1.35 13.13 13.87
C SER A 67 1.06 11.64 13.77
N SER A 68 -0.19 11.26 13.54
CA SER A 68 -0.64 9.88 13.36
C SER A 68 -0.42 9.34 11.93
N ASN A 69 0.10 10.13 11.00
CA ASN A 69 0.43 9.60 9.67
C ASN A 69 1.52 8.52 9.76
N PRO A 70 1.46 7.51 8.87
CA PRO A 70 2.51 6.50 8.79
C PRO A 70 3.91 7.12 8.64
N ARG A 71 4.88 6.60 9.39
CA ARG A 71 6.26 7.08 9.41
C ARG A 71 7.21 6.00 8.86
N ARG A 72 8.46 6.39 8.62
CA ARG A 72 9.55 5.44 8.29
C ARG A 72 10.19 4.91 9.58
N SER A 73 10.55 3.63 9.62
CA SER A 73 11.19 3.04 10.81
C SER A 73 12.70 3.35 10.93
N TRP A 74 13.35 3.88 9.88
CA TRP A 74 14.82 3.95 9.77
C TRP A 74 15.55 4.75 10.86
N ASN A 75 14.85 5.62 11.57
CA ASN A 75 15.38 6.39 12.69
C ASN A 75 15.10 5.74 14.06
N ASN A 76 14.24 4.71 14.10
CA ASN A 76 13.97 3.93 15.29
C ASN A 76 14.84 2.67 15.23
N THR A 77 15.98 2.72 15.92
CA THR A 77 16.72 1.51 16.31
C THR A 77 15.85 0.67 17.23
N TYR A 78 16.20 -0.60 17.40
CA TYR A 78 15.59 -1.51 18.37
C TYR A 78 15.96 -1.03 19.79
N GLU A 79 15.51 0.16 20.15
CA GLU A 79 15.59 0.73 21.48
C GLU A 79 14.46 0.10 22.29
N PRO A 80 14.74 -0.54 23.43
CA PRO A 80 13.69 -1.07 24.29
C PRO A 80 12.74 0.08 24.66
N MET A 81 11.45 -0.08 24.30
CA MET A 81 10.33 0.85 24.54
C MET A 81 10.74 2.15 25.24
N LEU A 82 11.34 3.10 24.50
CA LEU A 82 11.50 4.45 25.01
C LEU A 82 10.09 5.03 25.13
N SER A 83 9.61 5.10 26.37
CA SER A 83 8.42 5.82 26.79
C SER A 83 8.51 7.26 26.27
N GLY A 84 7.90 7.51 25.11
CA GLY A 84 8.01 8.80 24.42
C GLY A 84 7.79 8.76 22.90
N ASN A 85 7.78 7.57 22.27
CA ASN A 85 7.42 7.44 20.86
C ASN A 85 5.94 7.09 20.70
N ASP A 86 5.23 7.90 19.91
CA ASP A 86 3.82 7.77 19.58
C ASP A 86 3.55 6.68 18.52
N HIS A 87 4.62 6.17 17.88
CA HIS A 87 4.58 5.08 16.89
C HIS A 87 5.44 3.88 17.30
N HIS A 88 4.92 2.68 17.08
CA HIS A 88 5.64 1.43 17.26
C HIS A 88 5.63 0.58 15.98
N PHE A 89 6.71 -0.15 15.74
CA PHE A 89 6.98 -0.83 14.47
C PHE A 89 7.35 -2.29 14.68
N ALA A 90 6.88 -3.17 13.80
CA ALA A 90 7.40 -4.52 13.66
C ALA A 90 7.68 -4.77 12.17
N VAL A 91 8.93 -4.61 11.77
CA VAL A 91 9.30 -4.55 10.36
C VAL A 91 10.55 -5.37 10.05
N THR A 92 10.58 -5.92 8.84
CA THR A 92 11.79 -6.39 8.18
C THR A 92 12.19 -5.39 7.10
N ARG A 93 13.48 -5.11 6.95
CA ARG A 93 13.99 -4.08 6.04
C ARG A 93 15.29 -4.49 5.36
N THR A 94 15.52 -3.97 4.17
CA THR A 94 16.80 -4.14 3.47
C THR A 94 17.94 -3.50 4.26
N LYS A 95 19.12 -4.10 4.24
CA LYS A 95 20.33 -3.54 4.87
C LYS A 95 20.64 -2.16 4.27
N ARG A 96 21.09 -1.22 5.11
CA ARG A 96 21.64 0.05 4.64
C ARG A 96 22.84 -0.23 3.73
N GLY A 97 22.90 0.44 2.58
CA GLY A 97 23.98 0.27 1.62
C GLY A 97 23.69 1.02 0.32
N THR A 98 24.51 0.77 -0.69
CA THR A 98 24.43 1.39 -2.02
C THR A 98 23.53 0.64 -3.00
N LYS A 99 22.85 -0.42 -2.54
CA LYS A 99 21.91 -1.18 -3.37
C LYS A 99 20.69 -0.33 -3.67
N LEU A 100 20.30 -0.33 -4.94
CA LEU A 100 19.13 0.35 -5.46
C LEU A 100 18.09 -0.68 -5.90
N TYR A 101 16.82 -0.32 -5.72
CA TYR A 101 15.66 -1.19 -5.94
C TYR A 101 14.71 -0.54 -6.93
N ASN A 102 14.21 -1.32 -7.88
CA ASN A 102 13.13 -0.92 -8.79
C ASN A 102 11.78 -1.48 -8.35
N GLY A 103 11.70 -2.20 -7.24
CA GLY A 103 10.42 -2.66 -6.75
C GLY A 103 10.51 -3.62 -5.59
N ALA A 104 9.35 -3.92 -5.04
CA ALA A 104 9.17 -4.88 -3.97
C ALA A 104 7.74 -5.41 -3.95
N ALA A 105 7.55 -6.60 -3.38
CA ALA A 105 6.24 -7.20 -3.21
C ALA A 105 6.12 -7.91 -1.86
N MET A 106 4.88 -8.17 -1.45
CA MET A 106 4.51 -8.99 -0.30
C MET A 106 3.12 -9.59 -0.45
N ARG A 107 2.90 -10.72 0.22
CA ARG A 107 1.58 -11.23 0.55
C ARG A 107 1.30 -11.01 2.02
N VAL A 108 0.22 -10.31 2.34
CA VAL A 108 -0.12 -9.90 3.71
C VAL A 108 -1.48 -10.42 4.12
N ALA A 109 -1.58 -10.95 5.35
CA ALA A 109 -2.85 -11.32 5.94
C ALA A 109 -3.66 -10.09 6.36
N ILE A 110 -4.98 -10.14 6.20
CA ILE A 110 -5.88 -9.04 6.55
C ILE A 110 -6.56 -9.33 7.88
N PHE A 111 -6.43 -8.38 8.79
CA PHE A 111 -7.11 -8.39 10.09
C PHE A 111 -7.70 -7.03 10.39
N THR A 112 -8.68 -7.02 11.29
CA THR A 112 -9.32 -5.82 11.82
C THR A 112 -9.06 -5.75 13.32
N PRO A 113 -7.85 -5.30 13.73
CA PRO A 113 -7.55 -5.14 15.14
C PRO A 113 -8.43 -4.05 15.76
N PRO A 114 -8.85 -4.21 17.03
CA PRO A 114 -9.59 -3.17 17.73
C PRO A 114 -8.67 -1.97 17.98
N VAL A 115 -9.12 -0.79 17.60
CA VAL A 115 -8.40 0.48 17.79
C VAL A 115 -9.36 1.55 18.32
N GLN A 116 -8.86 2.43 19.18
CA GLN A 116 -9.61 3.60 19.65
C GLN A 116 -9.68 4.69 18.55
N PRO A 117 -10.57 5.70 18.67
CA PRO A 117 -10.75 6.73 17.64
C PRO A 117 -9.47 7.47 17.22
N ASN A 118 -8.55 7.68 18.15
CA ASN A 118 -7.28 8.38 17.97
C ASN A 118 -6.07 7.44 17.76
N GLN A 119 -6.31 6.14 17.55
CA GLN A 119 -5.28 5.13 17.34
C GLN A 119 -5.28 4.62 15.90
N ILE A 120 -4.15 4.04 15.49
CA ILE A 120 -4.00 3.43 14.18
C ILE A 120 -3.30 2.09 14.32
N SER A 121 -3.72 1.13 13.49
CA SER A 121 -2.99 -0.10 13.26
C SER A 121 -2.94 -0.38 11.77
N SER A 122 -1.73 -0.57 11.22
CA SER A 122 -1.51 -0.72 9.79
C SER A 122 -0.47 -1.79 9.50
N THR A 123 -0.57 -2.40 8.33
CA THR A 123 0.50 -3.18 7.71
C THR A 123 0.87 -2.54 6.38
N ARG A 124 2.16 -2.38 6.08
CA ARG A 124 2.65 -1.65 4.91
C ARG A 124 3.86 -2.30 4.24
N LEU A 125 3.88 -2.18 2.92
CA LEU A 125 5.07 -2.19 2.09
C LEU A 125 5.53 -0.73 1.93
N HIS A 126 6.80 -0.47 2.21
CA HIS A 126 7.42 0.85 2.11
C HIS A 126 8.60 0.78 1.15
N ILE A 127 8.60 1.62 0.12
CA ILE A 127 9.75 1.88 -0.74
C ILE A 127 10.26 3.28 -0.42
N GLN A 128 11.49 3.36 0.09
CA GLN A 128 12.22 4.61 0.26
C GLN A 128 12.87 4.99 -1.06
N ILE A 129 12.72 6.24 -1.49
CA ILE A 129 13.27 6.81 -2.73
C ILE A 129 14.04 8.07 -2.34
N GLY A 130 15.34 7.96 -2.07
CA GLY A 130 16.10 9.06 -1.48
C GLY A 130 15.52 9.51 -0.13
N SER A 131 15.10 10.77 -0.03
CA SER A 131 14.37 11.32 1.12
C SER A 131 12.84 11.17 1.03
N GLU A 132 12.33 10.72 -0.11
CA GLU A 132 10.93 10.55 -0.46
C GLU A 132 10.51 9.08 -0.34
N PHE A 133 9.21 8.76 -0.45
CA PHE A 133 8.76 7.37 -0.29
C PHE A 133 7.38 7.09 -0.86
N ILE A 134 7.10 5.81 -1.07
CA ILE A 134 5.76 5.27 -1.34
C ILE A 134 5.47 4.18 -0.31
N GLN A 135 4.30 4.26 0.33
CA GLN A 135 3.77 3.24 1.21
C GLN A 135 2.41 2.77 0.72
N ALA A 136 2.18 1.45 0.74
CA ALA A 136 0.89 0.86 0.45
C ALA A 136 0.63 -0.35 1.34
N GLY A 137 -0.63 -0.59 1.68
CA GLY A 137 -0.96 -1.60 2.66
C GLY A 137 -2.42 -1.57 3.08
N TRP A 138 -2.73 -2.18 4.22
CA TRP A 138 -4.02 -2.01 4.87
C TRP A 138 -3.87 -1.25 6.18
N THR A 139 -4.92 -0.50 6.56
CA THR A 139 -4.96 0.30 7.78
C THR A 139 -6.32 0.26 8.43
N VAL A 140 -6.35 0.41 9.76
CA VAL A 140 -7.54 0.79 10.53
C VAL A 140 -7.24 2.15 11.14
N LYS A 141 -7.88 3.21 10.59
CA LYS A 141 -7.74 4.61 11.04
C LYS A 141 -9.13 5.23 11.25
N PRO A 142 -9.75 5.05 12.43
CA PRO A 142 -11.14 5.46 12.65
C PRO A 142 -11.35 6.96 12.52
N LEU A 143 -10.37 7.77 12.91
CA LEU A 143 -10.42 9.22 12.75
C LEU A 143 -10.68 9.62 11.29
N LEU A 144 -10.08 8.90 10.33
CA LEU A 144 -10.24 9.18 8.91
C LEU A 144 -11.54 8.61 8.35
N TYR A 145 -11.89 7.37 8.71
CA TYR A 145 -12.95 6.60 8.04
C TYR A 145 -14.25 6.45 8.81
N GLN A 146 -14.34 7.00 10.03
CA GLN A 146 -15.53 6.92 10.87
C GLN A 146 -15.97 5.47 11.13
N GLY A 147 -15.00 4.61 11.42
CA GLY A 147 -15.24 3.20 11.70
C GLY A 147 -13.94 2.42 11.87
N VAL A 148 -14.06 1.23 12.45
CA VAL A 148 -12.94 0.32 12.71
C VAL A 148 -12.82 -0.72 11.59
N ILE A 149 -13.07 -0.34 10.34
CA ILE A 149 -12.99 -1.27 9.20
C ILE A 149 -11.61 -1.17 8.56
N THR A 150 -10.98 -2.32 8.31
CA THR A 150 -9.71 -2.40 7.60
C THR A 150 -9.87 -1.95 6.15
N ARG A 151 -9.04 -1.02 5.71
CA ARG A 151 -9.10 -0.43 4.36
C ARG A 151 -7.75 -0.48 3.68
N LEU A 152 -7.76 -0.62 2.36
CA LEU A 152 -6.56 -0.37 1.55
C LEU A 152 -6.14 1.09 1.77
N PHE A 153 -4.86 1.34 2.00
CA PHE A 153 -4.34 2.70 2.05
C PHE A 153 -3.08 2.83 1.22
N VAL A 154 -2.81 4.08 0.87
CA VAL A 154 -1.62 4.50 0.16
C VAL A 154 -1.19 5.83 0.78
N PHE A 155 0.09 5.96 1.07
CA PHE A 155 0.69 7.17 1.60
C PHE A 155 2.01 7.44 0.89
N THR A 156 2.17 8.63 0.33
CA THR A 156 3.30 8.96 -0.53
C THR A 156 3.91 10.28 -0.08
N ASN A 157 5.23 10.38 -0.10
CA ASN A 157 5.93 11.65 -0.10
C ASN A 157 6.65 11.79 -1.44
N ALA A 158 6.30 12.82 -2.21
CA ALA A 158 6.90 13.11 -3.51
C ALA A 158 7.02 14.63 -3.68
N GLY A 159 8.16 15.12 -4.18
CA GLY A 159 8.45 16.55 -4.29
C GLY A 159 8.54 17.26 -2.93
N GLY A 160 8.72 16.53 -1.83
CA GLY A 160 8.60 17.06 -0.46
C GLY A 160 7.17 17.20 0.06
N HIS A 161 6.17 16.77 -0.71
CA HIS A 161 4.76 16.83 -0.33
C HIS A 161 4.23 15.47 0.08
N GLN A 162 3.57 15.41 1.24
CA GLN A 162 2.92 14.21 1.73
C GLN A 162 1.48 14.13 1.22
N CYS A 163 1.13 12.97 0.68
CA CYS A 163 -0.19 12.69 0.16
C CYS A 163 -0.75 11.38 0.69
N TYR A 164 -1.93 11.44 1.28
CA TYR A 164 -2.73 10.27 1.61
C TYR A 164 -3.68 9.97 0.44
N HIS A 165 -3.66 8.74 -0.07
CA HIS A 165 -4.41 8.28 -1.25
C HIS A 165 -4.00 8.96 -2.57
N SER A 166 -4.98 9.44 -3.35
CA SER A 166 -4.81 9.87 -4.74
C SER A 166 -5.09 11.35 -4.98
N ARG A 167 -5.79 12.04 -4.07
CA ARG A 167 -6.30 13.40 -4.30
C ARG A 167 -5.56 14.44 -3.48
N CYS A 168 -4.34 14.76 -3.88
CA CYS A 168 -3.55 15.84 -3.28
C CYS A 168 -3.29 16.95 -4.32
N PRO A 169 -3.49 18.22 -3.95
CA PRO A 169 -3.43 19.36 -4.88
C PRO A 169 -2.02 19.62 -5.42
N ASP A 170 -1.00 19.10 -4.74
CA ASP A 170 0.43 19.21 -5.06
C ASP A 170 0.92 18.18 -6.10
N GLY A 171 0.05 17.26 -6.53
CA GLY A 171 0.41 16.22 -7.49
C GLY A 171 1.22 15.07 -6.89
N ALA A 172 1.41 14.99 -5.57
CA ALA A 172 2.08 13.85 -4.94
C ALA A 172 1.21 12.56 -4.91
N GLY A 173 -0.09 12.70 -5.14
CA GLY A 173 -1.06 11.59 -5.12
C GLY A 173 -0.98 10.65 -6.30
N MET A 174 -1.35 9.39 -6.08
CA MET A 174 -1.37 8.35 -7.12
C MET A 174 -2.36 8.68 -8.26
N ILE A 175 -1.96 8.42 -9.51
CA ILE A 175 -2.87 8.41 -10.65
C ILE A 175 -3.58 7.06 -10.69
N LEU A 176 -4.90 7.04 -10.58
CA LEU A 176 -5.68 5.80 -10.60
C LEU A 176 -5.85 5.29 -12.04
N VAL A 177 -5.63 3.99 -12.23
CA VAL A 177 -5.88 3.29 -13.50
C VAL A 177 -7.23 2.58 -13.43
N ARG A 178 -7.55 2.01 -12.28
CA ARG A 178 -8.80 1.28 -12.05
C ARG A 178 -9.82 2.13 -11.31
N ALA A 179 -11.05 2.08 -11.79
CA ALA A 179 -12.15 2.76 -11.14
C ALA A 179 -12.81 1.90 -10.06
N ASP A 180 -12.70 0.57 -10.11
CA ASP A 180 -13.33 -0.37 -9.18
C ASP A 180 -12.42 -0.76 -8.00
N MET A 181 -11.17 -0.30 -8.00
CA MET A 181 -10.24 -0.50 -6.90
C MET A 181 -9.44 0.79 -6.64
N ALA A 182 -9.65 1.39 -5.48
CA ALA A 182 -9.00 2.63 -5.08
C ALA A 182 -8.59 2.57 -3.60
N PRO A 183 -7.55 3.35 -3.20
CA PRO A 183 -7.25 3.54 -1.79
C PRO A 183 -8.48 4.04 -1.03
N GLY A 184 -8.69 3.51 0.17
CA GLY A 184 -9.84 3.76 1.03
C GLY A 184 -10.96 2.72 0.92
N ILE A 185 -10.91 1.78 -0.03
CA ILE A 185 -11.91 0.69 -0.11
C ILE A 185 -11.77 -0.23 1.12
N PRO A 186 -12.89 -0.60 1.76
CA PRO A 186 -12.87 -1.56 2.86
C PRO A 186 -12.57 -2.97 2.37
N PHE A 187 -11.78 -3.69 3.15
CA PHE A 187 -11.68 -5.14 3.03
C PHE A 187 -12.69 -5.75 3.99
N ASP A 188 -13.45 -6.72 3.52
CA ASP A 188 -14.18 -7.63 4.39
C ASP A 188 -13.29 -8.85 4.69
N PRO A 189 -12.77 -8.99 5.92
CA PRO A 189 -11.92 -10.11 6.29
C PRO A 189 -12.66 -11.46 6.24
N GLN A 190 -13.99 -11.48 6.14
CA GLN A 190 -14.75 -12.72 5.94
C GLN A 190 -14.45 -13.32 4.57
N TYR A 191 -14.38 -12.49 3.53
CA TYR A 191 -14.16 -12.93 2.15
C TYR A 191 -12.69 -12.86 1.73
N ILE A 192 -11.93 -11.89 2.25
CA ILE A 192 -10.53 -11.65 1.84
C ILE A 192 -9.61 -11.82 3.03
N LYS A 193 -8.97 -12.99 3.10
CA LYS A 193 -8.03 -13.33 4.18
C LYS A 193 -6.62 -12.78 3.99
N ALA A 194 -6.22 -12.55 2.74
CA ALA A 194 -4.90 -12.03 2.41
C ALA A 194 -4.91 -11.32 1.05
N ILE A 195 -3.99 -10.38 0.86
CA ILE A 195 -3.77 -9.66 -0.40
C ILE A 195 -2.30 -9.68 -0.80
N ASP A 196 -2.07 -9.74 -2.10
CA ASP A 196 -0.75 -9.49 -2.69
C ASP A 196 -0.64 -8.00 -2.99
N ILE A 197 0.45 -7.38 -2.55
CA ILE A 197 0.78 -5.97 -2.82
C ILE A 197 2.17 -5.92 -3.44
N ALA A 198 2.30 -5.23 -4.56
CA ALA A 198 3.60 -4.93 -5.16
C ALA A 198 3.68 -3.47 -5.58
N ILE A 199 4.83 -2.84 -5.30
CA ILE A 199 5.18 -1.53 -5.85
C ILE A 199 6.38 -1.75 -6.75
N THR A 200 6.22 -1.52 -8.05
CA THR A 200 7.25 -1.81 -9.05
C THR A 200 7.37 -0.69 -10.04
N LYS A 201 8.60 -0.29 -10.34
CA LYS A 201 8.91 0.66 -11.39
C LYS A 201 8.89 -0.03 -12.73
N VAL A 202 8.04 0.42 -13.65
CA VAL A 202 7.94 -0.07 -15.03
C VAL A 202 7.89 1.14 -15.95
N THR A 203 8.72 1.16 -17.00
CA THR A 203 8.72 2.24 -18.01
C THR A 203 8.82 3.66 -17.44
N GLY A 204 9.54 3.83 -16.32
CA GLY A 204 9.69 5.14 -15.66
C GLY A 204 8.55 5.55 -14.73
N ASN A 205 7.56 4.69 -14.47
CA ASN A 205 6.48 4.93 -13.51
C ASN A 205 6.55 3.90 -12.39
N TRP A 206 6.34 4.33 -11.14
CA TRP A 206 6.10 3.43 -10.02
C TRP A 206 4.64 2.99 -10.06
N GLY A 207 4.36 1.73 -10.36
CA GLY A 207 3.02 1.15 -10.34
C GLY A 207 2.73 0.46 -9.00
N LEU A 208 1.49 0.57 -8.52
CA LEU A 208 0.96 -0.19 -7.40
C LEU A 208 0.03 -1.28 -7.92
N ASN A 209 0.41 -2.53 -7.65
CA ASN A 209 -0.39 -3.69 -7.95
C ASN A 209 -0.97 -4.26 -6.67
N VAL A 210 -2.27 -4.54 -6.68
CA VAL A 210 -2.97 -5.24 -5.60
C VAL A 210 -3.73 -6.41 -6.20
N LEU A 211 -3.63 -7.59 -5.61
CA LEU A 211 -4.23 -8.83 -6.15
C LEU A 211 -3.81 -9.10 -7.62
N ASN A 212 -2.55 -8.81 -7.95
CA ASN A 212 -1.96 -8.92 -9.30
C ASN A 212 -2.56 -7.98 -10.36
N GLU A 213 -3.29 -6.95 -9.96
CA GLU A 213 -3.86 -5.95 -10.86
C GLU A 213 -3.29 -4.57 -10.54
N GLU A 214 -2.89 -3.82 -11.56
CA GLU A 214 -2.42 -2.45 -11.40
C GLU A 214 -3.59 -1.52 -11.08
N ILE A 215 -3.55 -0.88 -9.92
CA ILE A 215 -4.62 0.02 -9.47
C ILE A 215 -4.29 1.49 -9.71
N GLY A 216 -3.00 1.82 -9.82
CA GLY A 216 -2.54 3.18 -10.09
C GLY A 216 -1.02 3.29 -10.09
N PHE A 217 -0.52 4.46 -10.44
CA PHE A 217 0.92 4.71 -10.57
C PHE A 217 1.32 6.15 -10.19
N TRP A 218 2.62 6.34 -10.01
CA TRP A 218 3.29 7.63 -9.88
C TRP A 218 4.39 7.77 -10.94
N PRO A 219 4.37 8.83 -11.76
CA PRO A 219 5.50 9.16 -12.61
C PRO A 219 6.78 9.36 -11.80
N SER A 220 7.91 8.78 -12.25
CA SER A 220 9.19 8.95 -11.53
C SER A 220 9.66 10.39 -11.49
N SER A 221 9.23 11.23 -12.45
CA SER A 221 9.54 12.67 -12.48
C SER A 221 8.99 13.45 -11.28
N ARG A 222 8.08 12.86 -10.50
CA ARG A 222 7.59 13.46 -9.24
C ARG A 222 8.57 13.28 -8.08
N PHE A 223 9.54 12.39 -8.23
CA PHE A 223 10.55 12.10 -7.22
C PHE A 223 11.88 12.69 -7.63
N LYS A 224 12.68 13.10 -6.64
CA LYS A 224 14.05 13.59 -6.83
C LYS A 224 15.00 12.48 -7.23
N GLU A 225 14.75 11.27 -6.72
CA GLU A 225 15.48 10.07 -7.09
C GLU A 225 14.63 9.14 -7.94
N SER A 226 15.28 8.42 -8.84
CA SER A 226 14.59 7.54 -9.77
C SER A 226 14.37 6.14 -9.19
N SER A 227 15.25 5.68 -8.30
CA SER A 227 15.28 4.31 -7.80
C SER A 227 15.06 4.29 -6.30
N GLY A 228 14.53 3.19 -5.79
CA GLY A 228 14.39 2.99 -4.36
C GLY A 228 15.77 2.78 -3.71
N THR A 229 15.99 3.42 -2.56
CA THR A 229 17.20 3.31 -1.74
C THR A 229 17.02 2.34 -0.56
N GLY A 230 15.78 1.92 -0.30
CA GLY A 230 15.47 0.95 0.74
C GLY A 230 14.05 0.40 0.62
N VAL A 231 13.86 -0.81 1.12
CA VAL A 231 12.55 -1.47 1.18
C VAL A 231 12.28 -1.97 2.59
N GLU A 232 11.06 -1.81 3.05
CA GLU A 232 10.58 -2.27 4.35
C GLU A 232 9.19 -2.91 4.22
N TRP A 233 9.00 -4.00 4.95
CA TRP A 233 7.73 -4.71 5.07
C TRP A 233 7.41 -4.87 6.54
N GLY A 234 6.18 -4.58 6.96
CA GLY A 234 5.81 -4.79 8.35
C GLY A 234 4.61 -3.98 8.80
N GLY A 235 4.43 -3.94 10.10
CA GLY A 235 3.35 -3.22 10.75
C GLY A 235 3.81 -1.94 11.44
N GLU A 236 2.88 -1.02 11.58
CA GLU A 236 3.01 0.22 12.33
C GLU A 236 1.72 0.46 13.11
N VAL A 237 1.87 0.81 14.38
CA VAL A 237 0.78 1.25 15.24
C VAL A 237 1.07 2.63 15.79
N TYR A 238 0.01 3.41 15.96
CA TYR A 238 0.06 4.73 16.58
C TYR A 238 -0.89 4.81 17.76
N SER A 239 -0.42 5.47 18.83
CA SER A 239 -1.23 5.90 19.96
C SER A 239 -0.70 7.20 20.53
N PRO A 240 -1.57 8.12 21.00
CA PRO A 240 -1.13 9.23 21.83
C PRO A 240 -0.39 8.73 23.08
N LEU A 241 0.60 9.49 23.55
CA LEU A 241 1.45 9.08 24.68
C LEU A 241 0.69 8.82 25.99
N SER A 242 -0.50 9.40 26.13
CA SER A 242 -1.40 9.20 27.28
C SER A 242 -2.27 7.94 27.18
N SER A 243 -2.17 7.18 26.08
CA SER A 243 -3.01 6.03 25.79
C SER A 243 -2.17 4.77 25.60
N PRO A 244 -2.66 3.58 25.99
CA PRO A 244 -1.98 2.33 25.69
C PRO A 244 -1.88 2.12 24.17
N SER A 245 -0.84 1.46 23.69
CA SER A 245 -0.67 1.15 22.27
C SER A 245 -1.76 0.18 21.78
N PRO A 246 -2.33 0.36 20.57
CA PRO A 246 -3.28 -0.61 20.04
C PRO A 246 -2.57 -1.90 19.61
N PRO A 247 -3.33 -3.00 19.47
CA PRO A 247 -2.81 -4.23 18.89
C PRO A 247 -2.33 -4.06 17.44
N MET A 248 -1.25 -4.77 17.09
CA MET A 248 -0.76 -4.93 15.72
C MET A 248 -1.22 -6.27 15.13
N GLY A 249 -1.39 -6.34 13.81
CA GLY A 249 -1.79 -7.56 13.11
C GLY A 249 -3.18 -8.03 13.56
N ASN A 250 -3.25 -9.23 14.13
CA ASN A 250 -4.49 -9.82 14.67
C ASN A 250 -4.70 -9.54 16.19
N GLY A 251 -3.78 -8.80 16.83
CA GLY A 251 -3.80 -8.50 18.26
C GLY A 251 -3.45 -9.67 19.19
N ARG A 252 -2.85 -10.73 18.66
CA ARG A 252 -2.36 -11.88 19.45
C ARG A 252 -0.86 -12.02 19.29
N PHE A 253 -0.21 -12.55 20.32
CA PHE A 253 1.20 -12.96 20.21
C PHE A 253 1.32 -14.17 19.28
N PRO A 254 2.38 -14.23 18.45
CA PRO A 254 2.55 -15.29 17.48
C PRO A 254 2.78 -16.64 18.16
N VAL A 255 2.11 -17.69 17.67
CA VAL A 255 2.30 -19.08 18.10
C VAL A 255 3.09 -19.93 17.09
N GLY A 256 3.49 -19.32 15.97
CA GLY A 256 4.23 -19.97 14.89
C GLY A 256 3.35 -20.67 13.85
N ASN A 257 2.07 -20.31 13.75
CA ASN A 257 1.13 -20.94 12.82
C ASN A 257 0.37 -19.88 11.99
N PRO A 258 0.56 -19.83 10.65
CA PRO A 258 -0.09 -18.87 9.77
C PRO A 258 -1.63 -18.92 9.73
N HIS A 259 -2.24 -19.98 10.27
CA HIS A 259 -3.69 -20.08 10.41
C HIS A 259 -4.22 -19.22 11.56
N TYR A 260 -3.41 -19.01 12.59
CA TYR A 260 -3.76 -18.22 13.77
C TYR A 260 -3.06 -16.88 13.80
N ASP A 261 -1.84 -16.80 13.28
CA ASP A 261 -0.97 -15.63 13.37
C ASP A 261 -1.17 -14.67 12.20
N SER A 262 -0.97 -13.38 12.48
CA SER A 262 -0.78 -12.40 11.43
C SER A 262 0.57 -12.60 10.76
N TYR A 263 0.60 -12.52 9.42
CA TYR A 263 1.82 -12.75 8.67
C TYR A 263 2.00 -11.78 7.51
N ILE A 264 3.27 -11.60 7.14
CA ILE A 264 3.71 -11.13 5.83
C ILE A 264 4.62 -12.22 5.28
N ARG A 265 4.34 -12.69 4.07
CA ARG A 265 5.09 -13.76 3.42
C ARG A 265 5.29 -13.46 1.95
N ASP A 266 6.01 -14.34 1.27
CA ASP A 266 6.28 -14.22 -0.16
C ASP A 266 6.86 -12.85 -0.52
N ILE A 267 7.68 -12.28 0.38
CA ILE A 267 8.33 -11.00 0.16
C ILE A 267 9.41 -11.15 -0.92
N SER A 268 9.55 -10.13 -1.76
CA SER A 268 10.57 -10.10 -2.82
C SER A 268 10.98 -8.67 -3.12
N ILE A 269 12.18 -8.51 -3.69
CA ILE A 269 12.67 -7.24 -4.22
C ILE A 269 13.00 -7.36 -5.71
N ILE A 270 12.99 -6.23 -6.39
CA ILE A 270 13.50 -6.08 -7.75
C ILE A 270 14.69 -5.12 -7.67
N ASP A 271 15.87 -5.57 -8.08
CA ASP A 271 17.06 -4.74 -8.08
C ASP A 271 17.04 -3.68 -9.20
N LYS A 272 18.03 -2.79 -9.20
CA LYS A 272 18.18 -1.74 -10.23
C LYS A 272 18.26 -2.26 -11.68
N ASN A 273 18.65 -3.53 -11.87
CA ASN A 273 18.80 -4.18 -13.17
C ASN A 273 17.55 -5.00 -13.52
N TYR A 274 16.46 -4.83 -12.78
CA TYR A 274 15.20 -5.56 -12.95
C TYR A 274 15.31 -7.07 -12.71
N LYS A 275 16.30 -7.50 -11.92
CA LYS A 275 16.38 -8.89 -11.45
C LYS A 275 15.58 -9.03 -10.17
N ALA A 276 14.66 -9.99 -10.16
CA ALA A 276 13.92 -10.34 -8.96
C ALA A 276 14.80 -11.19 -8.04
N ASP A 277 14.89 -10.77 -6.78
CA ASP A 277 15.46 -11.60 -5.72
C ASP A 277 14.32 -12.14 -4.85
N ASN A 278 14.12 -13.45 -4.96
CA ASN A 278 13.12 -14.21 -4.22
C ASN A 278 13.72 -14.92 -2.99
N THR A 279 14.99 -14.67 -2.66
CA THR A 279 15.68 -15.33 -1.53
C THR A 279 15.19 -14.85 -0.16
N THR A 280 14.28 -13.87 -0.13
CA THR A 280 13.62 -13.37 1.07
C THR A 280 12.42 -14.22 1.52
N ARG A 281 12.14 -15.37 0.87
CA ARG A 281 11.22 -16.40 1.39
C ARG A 281 11.86 -17.12 2.58
N LYS A 282 11.72 -16.57 3.78
CA LYS A 282 11.87 -17.32 5.04
C LYS A 282 10.52 -17.42 5.72
#